data_AF-A0A3D5PH01-F1
#
_entry.id   AF-A0A3D5PH01-F1
#
_cell.length_a   1.000
_cell.length_b   1.000
_cell.length_c   1.000
_cell.angle_alpha   90.00
_cell.angle_beta   90.00
_cell.angle_gamma   90.00
#
_symmetry.space_group_name_H-M   'P 1'
#
loop_
_entity.id
_entity.type
_entity.pdbx_description
1 polymer ?
#
loop_
_entity_poly.entity_id
_entity_poly.type
_entity_poly.pdbx_seq_one_letter_code
_entity_poly.pdbx_strand_id
1 'polypeptide(L)' 'IIDDWAPYYIERTQAVMDGTWGSQNTWHGIKEGMVAFADMSDKIPTDVRAEALQMIEDLKDGSYHAFTGPINKQDGSAW' A
#
# COMPACT_ATOMS: atom_id res chain seq x y z
N ILE A 1 -4.32 7.34 -5.37
CA ILE A 1 -3.10 6.60 -4.95
C ILE A 1 -1.91 7.43 -5.33
N ILE A 2 -0.94 7.55 -4.42
CA ILE A 2 0.33 8.23 -4.60
C ILE A 2 1.42 7.17 -4.43
N ASP A 3 2.37 7.12 -5.36
CA ASP A 3 3.56 6.29 -5.21
C ASP A 3 4.66 7.13 -4.55
N ASP A 4 4.92 6.90 -3.27
CA ASP A 4 5.92 7.65 -2.49
C ASP A 4 7.25 6.89 -2.43
N TRP A 5 8.06 7.10 -3.46
CA TRP A 5 9.37 6.45 -3.60
C TRP A 5 10.48 7.12 -2.79
N ALA A 6 10.25 8.33 -2.26
CA ALA A 6 11.31 9.14 -1.68
C ALA A 6 11.99 8.45 -0.47
N PRO A 7 11.25 7.90 0.51
CA PRO A 7 11.88 7.19 1.64
C PRO A 7 12.76 6.03 1.18
N TYR A 8 12.28 5.24 0.21
CA TYR A 8 13.03 4.11 -0.34
C TYR A 8 14.32 4.57 -1.03
N TYR A 9 14.26 5.57 -1.91
CA TYR A 9 15.47 6.05 -2.60
C TYR A 9 16.49 6.68 -1.66
N ILE A 10 16.04 7.36 -0.61
CA ILE A 10 16.92 7.89 0.44
C ILE A 10 17.59 6.73 1.18
N GLU A 11 16.83 5.72 1.62
CA GLU A 11 17.36 4.52 2.31
C GLU A 11 18.40 3.80 1.45
N ARG A 12 18.09 3.53 0.17
CA ARG A 12 19.00 2.82 -0.73
C ARG A 12 20.28 3.60 -1.00
N THR A 13 20.18 4.92 -1.14
CA THR A 13 21.34 5.80 -1.33
C THR A 13 22.22 5.81 -0.08
N GLN A 14 21.60 5.92 1.10
CA GLN A 14 22.31 5.88 2.37
C GLN A 14 23.03 4.55 2.58
N ALA A 15 22.40 3.42 2.25
CA ALA A 15 23.04 2.10 2.34
C ALA A 15 24.29 1.98 1.44
N VAL A 16 24.31 2.64 0.28
CA VAL A 16 25.50 2.70 -0.58
C VAL A 16 26.59 3.53 0.07
N MET A 17 26.24 4.70 0.61
CA MET A 17 27.18 5.59 1.30
C MET A 17 27.82 4.92 2.53
N ASP A 18 27.03 4.13 3.26
CA ASP A 18 27.47 3.42 4.46
C ASP A 18 28.18 2.08 4.14
N GLY A 19 28.25 1.68 2.87
CA GLY A 19 28.85 0.41 2.46
C GLY A 19 28.07 -0.83 2.91
N THR A 20 26.81 -0.66 3.31
CA THR A 20 25.91 -1.74 3.80
C THR A 20 24.95 -2.23 2.72
N TRP A 21 24.98 -1.62 1.53
CA TRP A 21 24.10 -2.00 0.43
C TRP A 21 24.31 -3.44 -0.03
N GLY A 22 23.21 -4.17 -0.22
CA GLY A 22 23.16 -5.49 -0.81
C GLY A 22 22.00 -5.63 -1.80
N SER A 23 22.10 -6.60 -2.70
CA SER A 23 21.02 -6.96 -3.63
C SER A 23 19.82 -7.52 -2.86
N GLN A 24 18.62 -7.04 -3.19
CA GLN A 24 17.37 -7.47 -2.58
C GLN A 24 16.20 -7.31 -3.54
N ASN A 25 15.09 -7.98 -3.23
CA ASN A 25 13.80 -7.74 -3.85
C ASN A 25 12.92 -7.00 -2.83
N THR A 26 12.28 -5.91 -3.25
CA THR A 26 11.46 -5.07 -2.38
C THR A 26 10.05 -4.96 -2.96
N TRP A 27 9.05 -5.27 -2.13
CA TRP A 27 7.64 -5.04 -2.42
C TRP A 27 6.99 -4.43 -1.17
N HIS A 28 6.98 -3.11 -1.13
CA HIS A 28 6.41 -2.33 -0.03
C HIS A 28 5.06 -1.74 -0.47
N GLY A 29 4.14 -1.60 0.48
CA GLY A 29 2.78 -1.13 0.24
C GLY A 29 2.42 0.04 1.14
N ILE A 30 1.18 0.04 1.63
CA ILE A 30 0.62 1.10 2.47
C ILE A 30 1.30 1.14 3.84
N LYS A 31 1.60 -0.03 4.40
CA LYS A 31 2.24 -0.18 5.71
C LYS A 31 3.62 0.47 5.77
N GLU A 32 4.44 0.23 4.75
CA GLU A 32 5.80 0.77 4.65
C GLU A 32 5.83 2.19 4.07
N GLY A 33 4.68 2.74 3.67
CA GLY A 33 4.54 4.10 3.16
C GLY A 33 4.91 4.28 1.68
N MET A 34 5.21 3.21 0.94
CA MET A 34 5.51 3.29 -0.49
C MET A 34 4.25 3.60 -1.33
N VAL A 35 3.08 3.23 -0.82
CA VAL A 35 1.77 3.57 -1.39
C VAL A 35 1.02 4.45 -0.40
N ALA A 36 0.66 5.66 -0.82
CA ALA A 36 -0.07 6.64 -0.02
C ALA A 36 -1.37 7.09 -0.69
N PHE A 37 -2.17 7.86 0.04
CA PHE A 37 -3.45 8.38 -0.40
C PHE A 37 -3.46 9.90 -0.30
N ALA A 38 -3.95 10.55 -1.35
CA ALA A 38 -4.21 11.99 -1.31
C ALA A 38 -5.42 12.30 -0.42
N ASP A 39 -5.55 13.55 0.00
CA ASP A 39 -6.72 14.01 0.73
C ASP A 39 -8.01 13.72 -0.05
N MET A 40 -9.00 13.17 0.65
CA MET A 40 -10.31 12.87 0.06
C MET A 40 -11.11 14.17 -0.15
N SER A 41 -11.64 14.38 -1.36
CA SER A 41 -12.47 15.56 -1.66
C SER A 41 -13.67 15.67 -0.73
N ASP A 42 -13.97 16.87 -0.24
CA ASP A 42 -15.18 17.27 0.51
C ASP A 42 -16.52 16.86 -0.14
N LYS A 43 -16.53 16.63 -1.46
CA LYS A 43 -17.71 16.16 -2.21
C LYS A 43 -18.10 14.71 -1.93
N ILE A 44 -17.20 13.93 -1.32
CA ILE A 44 -17.47 12.55 -0.95
C ILE A 44 -18.37 12.54 0.30
N PRO A 45 -19.53 11.87 0.26
CA PRO A 45 -20.40 11.68 1.42
C PRO A 45 -19.63 11.18 2.65
N THR A 46 -20.03 11.64 3.84
CA THR A 46 -19.27 11.40 5.07
C THR A 46 -19.13 9.91 5.40
N ASP A 47 -20.19 9.14 5.20
CA ASP A 47 -20.22 7.69 5.36
C ASP A 47 -19.24 6.99 4.41
N VAL A 48 -19.29 7.31 3.11
CA VAL A 48 -18.39 6.74 2.10
C VAL A 48 -16.92 7.10 2.39
N ARG A 49 -16.66 8.32 2.85
CA ARG A 49 -15.31 8.74 3.28
C ARG A 49 -14.85 7.92 4.48
N ALA A 50 -15.70 7.72 5.47
CA ALA A 50 -15.36 6.95 6.67
C ALA A 50 -15.04 5.49 6.32
N GLU A 51 -15.85 4.87 5.46
CA GLU A 51 -15.60 3.50 4.97
C GLU A 51 -14.26 3.40 4.23
N ALA A 52 -13.96 4.34 3.34
CA ALA A 52 -12.70 4.35 2.61
C ALA A 52 -11.49 4.54 3.55
N LEU A 53 -11.58 5.43 4.53
CA LEU A 53 -10.51 5.64 5.52
C LEU A 53 -10.30 4.41 6.41
N GLN A 54 -11.38 3.76 6.84
CA GLN A 54 -11.29 2.52 7.61
C GLN A 54 -10.60 1.42 6.80
N MET A 55 -10.99 1.21 5.54
CA MET A 55 -10.37 0.22 4.67
C MET A 55 -8.87 0.50 4.42
N ILE A 56 -8.46 1.78 4.33
CA ILE A 56 -7.05 2.15 4.22
C ILE A 56 -6.28 1.71 5.47
N GLU A 57 -6.82 1.94 6.66
CA GLU A 57 -6.17 1.51 7.90
C GLU A 57 -6.17 -0.02 8.05
N ASP A 58 -7.25 -0.72 7.67
CA ASP A 58 -7.31 -2.19 7.73
C ASP A 58 -6.29 -2.84 6.77
N LEU A 59 -6.09 -2.25 5.58
CA LEU A 59 -5.06 -2.69 4.63
C LEU A 59 -3.64 -2.39 5.14
N LYS A 60 -3.48 -1.29 5.88
CA LYS A 60 -2.19 -0.82 6.41
C LYS A 60 -1.74 -1.63 7.63
N ASP A 61 -2.66 -1.95 8.54
CA ASP A 61 -2.37 -2.76 9.71
C ASP A 61 -2.33 -4.26 9.39
N GLY A 62 -2.88 -4.67 8.24
CA GLY A 62 -2.88 -6.04 7.74
C GLY A 62 -4.01 -6.90 8.32
N SER A 63 -4.98 -6.30 9.01
CA SER A 63 -6.23 -6.97 9.40
C SER A 63 -7.08 -7.33 8.18
N TYR A 64 -6.89 -6.63 7.05
CA TYR A 64 -7.44 -6.96 5.76
C TYR A 64 -6.36 -7.09 4.68
N HIS A 65 -6.51 -8.08 3.79
CA HIS A 65 -5.68 -8.24 2.60
C HIS A 65 -6.57 -8.25 1.35
N ALA A 66 -6.20 -7.46 0.33
CA ALA A 66 -7.03 -7.25 -0.86
C ALA A 66 -7.37 -8.54 -1.64
N PHE A 67 -6.51 -9.55 -1.54
CA PHE A 67 -6.65 -10.82 -2.26
C PHE A 67 -6.92 -11.98 -1.30
N THR A 68 -7.93 -11.81 -0.45
CA THR A 68 -8.43 -12.86 0.46
C THR A 68 -9.66 -13.54 -0.12
N GLY A 69 -9.65 -14.86 -0.17
CA GLY A 69 -10.74 -15.68 -0.72
C GLY A 69 -12.05 -15.63 0.09
N PRO A 70 -13.15 -16.12 -0.48
CA PRO A 70 -13.24 -16.75 -1.80
C PRO A 70 -13.20 -15.74 -2.94
N ILE A 71 -12.35 -16.01 -3.94
CA ILE A 71 -12.26 -15.23 -5.18
C ILE A 71 -12.39 -16.21 -6.34
N ASN A 72 -13.21 -15.85 -7.33
CA ASN A 72 -13.32 -16.58 -8.57
C ASN A 72 -12.55 -15.84 -9.67
N LYS A 73 -12.00 -16.60 -10.62
CA LYS A 73 -11.49 -16.08 -11.88
C LYS A 73 -12.64 -15.60 -12.76
N GLN A 74 -12.31 -14.92 -13.85
CA GLN A 74 -13.29 -14.40 -14.80
C GLN A 74 -14.21 -15.48 -15.40
N ASP A 75 -13.72 -16.72 -15.55
CA ASP A 75 -14.49 -17.85 -16.07
C ASP A 75 -15.39 -18.55 -15.03
N GLY A 76 -15.42 -18.03 -13.79
CA GLY A 76 -16.21 -18.58 -12.70
C GLY A 76 -15.53 -19.72 -11.94
N SER A 77 -14.35 -20.19 -12.36
CA SER A 77 -13.55 -21.14 -11.57
C SER A 77 -12.96 -20.45 -10.33
N ALA A 78 -12.70 -21.20 -9.26
CA ALA A 78 -12.00 -20.66 -8.09
C ALA A 78 -10.59 -20.17 -8.49
N TRP A 79 -10.14 -19.05 -7.90
CA TRP A 79 -8.79 -18.49 -8.13
C TRP A 79 -7.70 -19.41 -7.58
#